data_AF-A0A4Z0X0K8-F1
#
_entry.id   AF-A0A4Z0X0K8-F1
#
_cell.length_a   1.000
_cell.length_b   1.000
_cell.length_c   1.000
_cell.angle_alpha   90.00
_cell.angle_beta   90.00
_cell.angle_gamma   90.00
#
_symmetry.space_group_name_H-M   'P 1'
#
loop_
_entity.id
_entity.type
_entity.pdbx_description
1 polymer ?
#
loop_
_entity_poly.entity_id
_entity_poly.type
_entity_poly.pdbx_seq_one_letter_code
_entity_poly.pdbx_strand_id
1 'polypeptide(L)'
;MTDTYSLPLPMSPRKPLHPSVSSSYEYAYSTPPSSSSQGVVPIPRAAHDARRTPSYATSSSISSSSYAGSAADEFEDGSMETNDLVTVLTDRLVAAFDPIPLDRSLVVQAQTSGMLNAKTRELMELQAMAQKRLAETRANFLDGMKVAKKVKGDLEWLQKKTDALKAKAEQRYPVEYNMARERYPGPADYEY
;
A
#
# COMPACT_ATOMS: atom_id res chain seq x y z
N MET A 1 -39.35 71.64 -19.77
CA MET A 1 -39.03 70.29 -19.27
C MET A 1 -39.12 69.33 -20.44
N THR A 2 -38.00 69.05 -21.08
CA THR A 2 -37.87 68.11 -22.20
C THR A 2 -36.52 67.42 -22.04
N ASP A 3 -36.52 66.33 -21.28
CA ASP A 3 -35.33 65.52 -21.05
C ASP A 3 -35.07 64.64 -22.27
N THR A 4 -33.96 64.91 -22.95
CA THR A 4 -33.40 64.10 -24.03
C THR A 4 -32.73 62.86 -23.43
N TYR A 5 -33.32 61.67 -23.66
CA TYR A 5 -32.72 60.39 -23.29
C TYR A 5 -31.53 60.07 -24.22
N SER A 6 -30.34 60.00 -23.64
CA SER A 6 -29.13 59.46 -24.26
C SER A 6 -29.11 57.94 -24.16
N LEU A 7 -29.00 57.24 -25.28
CA LEU A 7 -28.87 55.78 -25.34
C LEU A 7 -27.39 55.37 -25.14
N PRO A 8 -27.08 54.34 -24.33
CA PRO A 8 -25.71 53.87 -24.14
C PRO A 8 -25.21 53.08 -25.36
N LEU A 9 -24.02 53.44 -25.86
CA LEU A 9 -23.30 52.71 -26.90
C LEU A 9 -22.80 51.34 -26.39
N PRO A 10 -22.86 50.27 -27.20
CA PRO A 10 -22.36 48.95 -26.81
C PRO A 10 -20.83 48.93 -26.80
N MET A 11 -20.23 48.67 -25.63
CA MET A 11 -18.80 48.41 -25.50
C MET A 11 -18.48 46.96 -25.88
N SER A 12 -17.61 46.79 -26.89
CA SER A 12 -17.06 45.50 -27.29
C SER A 12 -16.13 44.92 -26.21
N PRO A 13 -16.16 43.59 -25.93
CA PRO A 13 -15.34 42.99 -24.89
C PRO A 13 -13.86 43.02 -25.29
N ARG A 14 -13.01 43.61 -24.44
CA ARG A 14 -11.56 43.56 -24.57
C ARG A 14 -11.08 42.11 -24.45
N LYS A 15 -10.42 41.60 -25.49
CA LYS A 15 -9.64 40.36 -25.44
C LYS A 15 -8.40 40.59 -24.56
N PRO A 16 -8.07 39.69 -23.61
CA PRO A 16 -6.77 39.74 -22.95
C PRO A 16 -5.67 39.35 -23.95
N LEU A 17 -4.68 40.22 -24.09
CA LEU A 17 -3.41 39.94 -24.77
C LEU A 17 -2.67 38.88 -23.94
N HIS A 18 -2.55 37.65 -24.46
CA HIS A 18 -1.62 36.67 -23.92
C HIS A 18 -0.29 36.76 -24.67
N PRO A 19 0.86 36.78 -23.99
CA PRO A 19 2.17 36.78 -24.65
C PRO A 19 2.38 35.47 -25.42
N SER A 20 2.82 35.61 -26.67
CA SER A 20 3.30 34.52 -27.53
C SER A 20 4.55 33.89 -26.90
N VAL A 21 4.37 32.77 -26.21
CA VAL A 21 5.48 31.89 -25.83
C VAL A 21 5.61 30.83 -26.93
N SER A 22 6.73 30.90 -27.64
CA SER A 22 7.16 29.90 -28.62
C SER A 22 7.21 28.52 -27.97
N SER A 23 6.34 27.61 -28.41
CA SER A 23 6.33 26.22 -27.97
C SER A 23 7.46 25.46 -28.67
N SER A 24 8.66 25.47 -28.08
CA SER A 24 9.69 24.49 -28.40
C SER A 24 9.24 23.12 -27.90
N TYR A 25 9.14 22.16 -28.83
CA TYR A 25 8.78 20.78 -28.56
C TYR A 25 9.93 20.09 -27.81
N GLU A 26 9.95 20.21 -26.48
CA GLU A 26 10.78 19.34 -25.66
C GLU A 26 10.08 17.99 -25.51
N TYR A 27 10.66 16.98 -26.15
CA TYR A 27 10.39 15.58 -25.86
C TYR A 27 10.73 15.32 -24.39
N ALA A 28 9.72 15.33 -23.53
CA ALA A 28 9.83 14.85 -22.17
C ALA A 28 10.05 13.33 -22.19
N TYR A 29 11.32 12.91 -22.21
CA TYR A 29 11.68 11.57 -21.78
C TYR A 29 11.26 11.42 -20.33
N SER A 30 10.22 10.62 -20.07
CA SER A 30 9.91 10.15 -18.73
C SER A 30 11.04 9.21 -18.29
N THR A 31 12.05 9.78 -17.64
CA THR A 31 13.04 9.01 -16.89
C THR A 31 12.34 8.44 -15.65
N PRO A 32 12.33 7.11 -15.45
CA PRO A 32 11.87 6.54 -14.20
C PRO A 32 12.78 7.01 -13.06
N PRO A 33 12.27 7.21 -11.83
CA PRO A 33 13.09 7.65 -10.71
C PRO A 33 14.21 6.62 -10.45
N SER A 34 15.44 7.08 -10.56
CA SER A 34 16.64 6.36 -10.13
C SER A 34 16.59 6.16 -8.62
N SER A 35 16.33 4.94 -8.16
CA SER A 35 16.52 4.58 -6.76
C SER A 35 18.00 4.20 -6.56
N SER A 36 18.83 5.19 -6.27
CA SER A 36 20.18 4.95 -5.76
C SER A 36 20.13 4.46 -4.31
N SER A 37 20.64 3.25 -4.11
CA SER A 37 21.22 2.69 -2.87
C SER A 37 20.37 2.69 -1.61
N GLN A 38 19.78 1.53 -1.29
CA GLN A 38 19.78 1.00 0.09
C GLN A 38 19.59 -0.53 0.06
N GLY A 39 20.59 -1.22 0.62
CA GLY A 39 20.55 -2.59 1.17
C GLY A 39 19.75 -3.67 0.44
N VAL A 40 20.43 -4.55 -0.30
CA VAL A 40 19.90 -5.88 -0.62
C VAL A 40 19.84 -6.69 0.68
N VAL A 41 18.64 -6.89 1.20
CA VAL A 41 18.38 -7.90 2.24
C VAL A 41 17.93 -9.18 1.52
N PRO A 42 18.54 -10.35 1.74
CA PRO A 42 18.10 -11.57 1.09
C PRO A 42 16.72 -11.97 1.62
N ILE A 43 15.74 -12.09 0.72
CA ILE A 43 14.44 -12.71 1.00
C ILE A 43 14.67 -14.23 1.05
N PRO A 44 14.40 -14.94 2.17
CA PRO A 44 14.42 -16.39 2.14
C PRO A 44 13.19 -16.87 1.35
N ARG A 45 13.44 -17.56 0.24
CA ARG A 45 12.46 -18.33 -0.53
C ARG A 45 11.83 -19.36 0.42
N ALA A 46 10.61 -19.12 0.89
CA ALA A 46 9.80 -20.12 1.55
C ALA A 46 9.32 -21.13 0.49
N ALA A 47 10.03 -22.25 0.40
CA ALA A 47 9.53 -23.44 -0.27
C ALA A 47 8.27 -23.91 0.45
N HIS A 48 7.27 -24.28 -0.34
CA HIS A 48 6.06 -24.91 0.11
C HIS A 48 6.37 -26.15 0.96
N ASP A 49 5.97 -26.14 2.22
CA ASP A 49 5.46 -27.36 2.83
C ASP A 49 4.32 -27.03 3.79
N ALA A 50 3.12 -27.36 3.33
CA ALA A 50 1.90 -27.28 4.11
C ALA A 50 1.95 -28.42 5.15
N ARG A 51 2.17 -28.08 6.42
CA ARG A 51 1.68 -28.74 7.65
C ARG A 51 2.59 -28.39 8.82
N ARG A 52 2.27 -27.29 9.50
CA ARG A 52 2.51 -27.11 10.93
C ARG A 52 1.68 -25.93 11.41
N THR A 53 0.52 -26.27 11.95
CA THR A 53 -0.27 -25.42 12.85
C THR A 53 0.63 -24.81 13.92
N PRO A 54 0.48 -23.52 14.28
CA PRO A 54 1.20 -22.96 15.42
C PRO A 54 0.59 -23.55 16.69
N SER A 55 1.29 -24.53 17.29
CA SER A 55 0.95 -25.05 18.62
C SER A 55 1.36 -24.01 19.66
N TYR A 56 0.45 -23.12 20.00
CA TYR A 56 0.48 -22.44 21.28
C TYR A 56 0.14 -23.46 22.37
N ALA A 57 0.89 -23.40 23.47
CA ALA A 57 0.73 -24.16 24.71
C ALA A 57 1.20 -25.63 24.69
N THR A 58 2.43 -25.84 25.14
CA THR A 58 2.76 -26.80 26.20
C THR A 58 4.10 -26.42 26.81
N SER A 59 4.13 -25.32 27.56
CA SER A 59 5.11 -25.21 28.65
C SER A 59 4.47 -25.88 29.86
N SER A 60 4.46 -27.21 29.83
CA SER A 60 4.10 -28.04 30.98
C SER A 60 5.31 -28.14 31.89
N SER A 61 5.73 -27.00 32.46
CA SER A 61 6.45 -26.99 33.72
C SER A 61 5.40 -27.12 34.82
N ILE A 62 4.94 -28.35 35.03
CA ILE A 62 4.30 -28.76 36.28
C ILE A 62 5.39 -28.70 37.34
N SER A 63 5.64 -27.49 37.85
CA SER A 63 6.28 -27.31 39.14
C SER A 63 5.33 -27.91 40.15
N SER A 64 5.64 -29.13 40.61
CA SER A 64 5.00 -29.73 41.77
C SER A 64 5.40 -28.91 43.01
N SER A 65 4.74 -27.80 43.25
CA SER A 65 4.78 -27.15 44.55
C SER A 65 3.80 -27.89 45.46
N SER A 66 4.34 -28.86 46.20
CA SER A 66 3.69 -29.49 47.34
C SER A 66 3.38 -28.42 48.40
N TYR A 67 2.18 -27.85 48.34
CA TYR A 67 1.63 -26.99 49.40
C TYR A 67 0.36 -27.65 49.96
N ALA A 68 0.49 -28.90 50.41
CA ALA A 68 -0.62 -29.70 50.93
C ALA A 68 -0.27 -30.41 52.25
N GLY A 69 0.67 -29.88 53.04
CA GLY A 69 1.28 -30.66 54.12
C GLY A 69 1.52 -29.98 55.46
N SER A 70 1.05 -28.75 55.71
CA SER A 70 1.32 -28.10 57.01
C SER A 70 0.25 -27.07 57.39
N ALA A 71 -0.90 -27.53 57.87
CA ALA A 71 -1.84 -26.77 58.74
C ALA A 71 -3.03 -27.65 59.18
N ALA A 72 -2.82 -28.95 59.41
CA ALA A 72 -3.87 -29.88 59.81
C ALA A 72 -3.51 -30.57 61.11
N ASP A 73 -3.09 -29.80 62.10
CA ASP A 73 -3.24 -30.11 63.51
C ASP A 73 -2.83 -28.84 64.28
N GLU A 74 -3.49 -28.57 65.41
CA GLU A 74 -3.37 -27.37 66.25
C GLU A 74 -4.31 -26.19 65.88
N PHE A 75 -5.60 -26.49 65.72
CA PHE A 75 -6.64 -25.57 66.19
C PHE A 75 -7.46 -26.29 67.26
N GLU A 76 -6.97 -26.19 68.48
CA GLU A 76 -7.69 -26.56 69.70
C GLU A 76 -8.83 -25.56 69.94
N ASP A 77 -10.04 -26.13 70.00
CA ASP A 77 -11.25 -25.64 70.67
C ASP A 77 -11.42 -24.11 70.83
N GLY A 78 -12.07 -23.51 69.84
CA GLY A 78 -12.63 -22.18 69.92
C GLY A 78 -13.50 -21.96 68.70
N SER A 79 -14.79 -22.21 68.82
CA SER A 79 -15.80 -21.92 67.78
C SER A 79 -15.86 -20.42 67.51
N MET A 80 -14.89 -19.89 66.76
CA MET A 80 -15.06 -18.63 66.04
C MET A 80 -16.05 -18.90 64.92
N GLU A 81 -17.17 -18.18 64.95
CA GLU A 81 -18.13 -18.20 63.84
C GLU A 81 -17.35 -17.96 62.54
N THR A 82 -17.72 -18.65 61.46
CA THR A 82 -17.07 -18.46 60.14
C THR A 82 -17.06 -16.99 59.72
N ASN A 83 -18.00 -16.21 60.23
CA ASN A 83 -18.08 -14.77 60.09
C ASN A 83 -16.90 -14.03 60.76
N ASP A 84 -16.45 -14.49 61.93
CA ASP A 84 -15.33 -13.92 62.69
C ASP A 84 -13.97 -14.25 62.05
N LEU A 85 -13.83 -15.44 61.48
CA LEU A 85 -12.66 -15.79 60.68
C LEU A 85 -12.57 -14.95 59.40
N VAL A 86 -13.71 -14.69 58.73
CA VAL A 86 -13.75 -13.81 57.56
C VAL A 86 -13.40 -12.38 57.95
N THR A 87 -13.88 -11.85 59.08
CA THR A 87 -13.53 -10.51 59.57
C THR A 87 -12.07 -10.41 59.97
N VAL A 88 -11.51 -11.39 60.68
CA VAL A 88 -10.08 -11.41 61.06
C VAL A 88 -9.18 -11.53 59.82
N LEU A 89 -9.57 -12.33 58.82
CA LEU A 89 -8.84 -12.44 57.56
C LEU A 89 -8.94 -11.18 56.71
N THR A 90 -10.11 -10.53 56.66
CA THR A 90 -10.27 -9.26 55.95
C THR A 90 -9.53 -8.12 56.64
N ASP A 91 -9.54 -8.03 57.96
CA ASP A 91 -8.76 -7.05 58.71
C ASP A 91 -7.25 -7.27 58.54
N ARG A 92 -6.79 -8.54 58.54
CA ARG A 92 -5.39 -8.85 58.20
C ARG A 92 -5.05 -8.52 56.75
N LEU A 93 -5.97 -8.76 55.81
CA LEU A 93 -5.79 -8.43 54.41
C LEU A 93 -5.70 -6.92 54.24
N VAL A 94 -6.62 -6.15 54.83
CA VAL A 94 -6.58 -4.67 54.81
C VAL A 94 -5.33 -4.11 55.48
N ALA A 95 -4.87 -4.73 56.58
CA ALA A 95 -3.65 -4.31 57.28
C ALA A 95 -2.35 -4.65 56.51
N ALA A 96 -2.35 -5.69 55.67
CA ALA A 96 -1.20 -6.11 54.86
C ALA A 96 -1.30 -5.67 53.38
N PHE A 97 -2.43 -5.10 52.97
CA PHE A 97 -2.68 -4.67 51.60
C PHE A 97 -2.02 -3.32 51.33
N ASP A 98 -0.98 -3.35 50.52
CA ASP A 98 -0.44 -2.16 49.88
C ASP A 98 -1.13 -1.98 48.51
N PRO A 99 -1.94 -0.92 48.28
CA PRO A 99 -2.62 -0.68 47.01
C PRO A 99 -1.65 -0.25 45.89
N ILE A 100 -0.46 0.23 46.23
CA ILE A 100 0.52 0.79 45.28
C ILE A 100 0.93 -0.18 44.15
N PRO A 101 1.26 -1.46 44.41
CA PRO A 101 1.58 -2.42 43.35
C PRO A 101 0.40 -2.70 42.40
N LEU A 102 -0.84 -2.73 42.92
CA LEU A 102 -2.03 -2.92 42.09
C LEU A 102 -2.23 -1.74 41.14
N ASP A 103 -2.17 -0.51 41.66
CA ASP A 103 -2.30 0.70 40.86
C ASP A 103 -1.23 0.80 39.77
N ARG A 104 0.01 0.45 40.09
CA ARG A 104 1.10 0.39 39.10
C ARG A 104 0.81 -0.63 38.00
N SER A 105 0.30 -1.81 38.36
CA SER A 105 -0.07 -2.83 37.37
C SER A 105 -1.22 -2.38 36.46
N LEU A 106 -2.22 -1.69 37.02
CA LEU A 106 -3.34 -1.14 36.26
C LEU A 106 -2.87 -0.03 35.31
N VAL A 107 -1.97 0.85 35.74
CA VAL A 107 -1.38 1.88 34.89
C VAL A 107 -0.57 1.25 33.76
N VAL A 108 0.26 0.25 34.04
CA VAL A 108 1.03 -0.47 33.01
C VAL A 108 0.09 -1.18 32.03
N GLN A 109 -0.99 -1.80 32.51
CA GLN A 109 -1.98 -2.44 31.65
C GLN A 109 -2.76 -1.43 30.78
N ALA A 110 -3.14 -0.29 31.34
CA ALA A 110 -3.80 0.79 30.60
C ALA A 110 -2.86 1.39 29.54
N GLN A 111 -1.59 1.64 29.88
CA GLN A 111 -0.60 2.15 28.95
C GLN A 111 -0.30 1.16 27.83
N THR A 112 -0.08 -0.11 28.16
CA THR A 112 0.22 -1.15 27.18
C THR A 112 -0.98 -1.42 26.27
N SER A 113 -2.21 -1.46 26.82
CA SER A 113 -3.43 -1.60 26.01
C SER A 113 -3.68 -0.39 25.11
N GLY A 114 -3.42 0.83 25.59
CA GLY A 114 -3.49 2.04 24.77
C GLY A 114 -2.49 2.02 23.62
N MET A 115 -1.24 1.62 23.90
CA MET A 115 -0.20 1.47 22.88
C MET A 115 -0.53 0.37 21.87
N LEU A 116 -1.04 -0.77 22.33
CA LEU A 116 -1.46 -1.88 21.49
C LEU A 116 -2.60 -1.44 20.56
N ASN A 117 -3.63 -0.79 21.10
CA ASN A 117 -4.75 -0.28 20.32
C ASN A 117 -4.31 0.76 19.27
N ALA A 118 -3.38 1.66 19.63
CA ALA A 118 -2.81 2.60 18.68
C ALA A 118 -2.09 1.89 17.53
N LYS A 119 -1.31 0.84 17.82
CA LYS A 119 -0.62 0.03 16.81
C LYS A 119 -1.58 -0.79 15.94
N THR A 120 -2.64 -1.34 16.52
CA THR A 120 -3.69 -2.02 15.75
C THR A 120 -4.34 -1.07 14.75
N ARG A 121 -4.64 0.17 15.16
CA ARG A 121 -5.20 1.18 14.26
C ARG A 121 -4.22 1.55 13.14
N GLU A 122 -2.95 1.75 13.47
CA GLU A 122 -1.90 2.04 12.49
C GLU A 122 -1.76 0.91 11.46
N LEU A 123 -1.76 -0.35 11.89
CA LEU A 123 -1.71 -1.50 10.99
C LEU A 123 -2.94 -1.60 10.09
N MET A 124 -4.13 -1.33 10.61
CA MET A 124 -5.35 -1.31 9.81
C MET A 124 -5.31 -0.20 8.75
N GLU A 125 -4.79 0.98 9.11
CA GLU A 125 -4.62 2.10 8.17
C GLU A 125 -3.59 1.77 7.08
N LEU A 126 -2.44 1.22 7.46
CA LEU A 126 -1.41 0.79 6.51
C LEU A 126 -1.92 -0.31 5.58
N GLN A 127 -2.69 -1.26 6.11
CA GLN A 127 -3.32 -2.30 5.30
C GLN A 127 -4.32 -1.68 4.31
N ALA A 128 -5.17 -0.75 4.75
CA ALA A 128 -6.12 -0.08 3.88
C ALA A 128 -5.40 0.72 2.78
N MET A 129 -4.31 1.41 3.11
CA MET A 129 -3.49 2.14 2.14
C MET A 129 -2.85 1.21 1.11
N ALA A 130 -2.30 0.08 1.56
CA ALA A 130 -1.70 -0.92 0.68
C ALA A 130 -2.76 -1.53 -0.26
N GLN A 131 -3.95 -1.86 0.26
CA GLN A 131 -5.06 -2.36 -0.54
C GLN A 131 -5.52 -1.34 -1.58
N LYS A 132 -5.61 -0.06 -1.21
CA LYS A 132 -5.96 1.03 -2.14
C LYS A 132 -4.94 1.14 -3.27
N ARG A 133 -3.64 1.16 -2.95
CA ARG A 133 -2.57 1.22 -3.96
C ARG A 133 -2.60 0.00 -4.88
N LEU A 134 -2.86 -1.19 -4.33
CA LEU A 134 -2.97 -2.42 -5.10
C LEU A 134 -4.18 -2.39 -6.05
N ALA A 135 -5.32 -1.86 -5.60
CA ALA A 135 -6.50 -1.70 -6.45
C ALA A 135 -6.23 -0.72 -7.61
N GLU A 136 -5.54 0.39 -7.34
CA GLU A 136 -5.13 1.38 -8.35
C GLU A 136 -4.19 0.77 -9.39
N THR A 137 -3.15 0.05 -8.97
CA THR A 137 -2.21 -0.59 -9.90
C THR A 137 -2.89 -1.66 -10.75
N ARG A 138 -3.84 -2.42 -10.18
CA ARG A 138 -4.67 -3.36 -10.95
C ARG A 138 -5.51 -2.66 -12.02
N ALA A 139 -6.15 -1.53 -11.69
CA ALA A 139 -6.92 -0.76 -12.65
C ALA A 139 -6.04 -0.23 -13.80
N ASN A 140 -4.90 0.37 -13.47
CA ASN A 140 -3.94 0.88 -14.44
C ASN A 140 -3.36 -0.22 -15.33
N PHE A 141 -3.10 -1.41 -14.76
CA PHE A 141 -2.64 -2.56 -15.53
C PHE A 141 -3.69 -3.04 -16.54
N LEU A 142 -4.95 -3.14 -16.12
CA LEU A 142 -6.05 -3.54 -17.02
C LEU A 142 -6.26 -2.53 -18.14
N ASP A 143 -6.11 -1.24 -17.87
CA ASP A 143 -6.18 -0.21 -18.90
C ASP A 143 -4.99 -0.30 -19.86
N GLY A 144 -3.78 -0.44 -19.33
CA GLY A 144 -2.57 -0.69 -20.11
C GLY A 144 -2.68 -1.91 -21.02
N MET A 145 -3.29 -3.00 -20.55
CA MET A 145 -3.57 -4.19 -21.39
C MET A 145 -4.50 -3.88 -22.56
N LYS A 146 -5.52 -3.03 -22.37
CA LYS A 146 -6.43 -2.61 -23.45
C LYS A 146 -5.69 -1.75 -24.47
N VAL A 147 -4.87 -0.81 -24.01
CA VAL A 147 -4.05 0.05 -24.87
C VAL A 147 -3.06 -0.80 -25.66
N ALA A 148 -2.36 -1.73 -25.03
CA ALA A 148 -1.42 -2.63 -25.71
C ALA A 148 -2.10 -3.47 -26.80
N LYS A 149 -3.32 -3.96 -26.56
CA LYS A 149 -4.10 -4.67 -27.59
C LYS A 149 -4.46 -3.78 -28.78
N LYS A 150 -4.82 -2.51 -28.54
CA LYS A 150 -5.08 -1.54 -29.62
C LYS A 150 -3.83 -1.26 -30.43
N VAL A 151 -2.71 -0.94 -29.76
CA VAL A 151 -1.41 -0.69 -30.39
C VAL A 151 -0.97 -1.89 -31.23
N LYS A 152 -1.16 -3.11 -30.73
CA LYS A 152 -0.89 -4.32 -31.53
C LYS A 152 -1.72 -4.34 -32.83
N GLY A 153 -3.03 -4.09 -32.74
CA GLY A 153 -3.89 -4.03 -33.92
C GLY A 153 -3.49 -2.92 -34.90
N ASP A 154 -3.11 -1.75 -34.38
CA ASP A 154 -2.64 -0.62 -35.18
C ASP A 154 -1.31 -0.94 -35.88
N LEU A 155 -0.38 -1.60 -35.19
CA LEU A 155 0.89 -2.06 -35.77
C LEU A 155 0.66 -3.09 -36.88
N GLU A 156 -0.24 -4.06 -36.67
CA GLU A 156 -0.60 -5.03 -37.71
C GLU A 156 -1.25 -4.35 -38.93
N TRP A 157 -2.09 -3.34 -38.71
CA TRP A 157 -2.70 -2.58 -39.79
C TRP A 157 -1.67 -1.72 -40.55
N LEU A 158 -0.77 -1.05 -39.83
CA LEU A 158 0.31 -0.26 -40.41
C LEU A 158 1.25 -1.13 -41.22
N GLN A 159 1.60 -2.32 -40.72
CA GLN A 159 2.41 -3.29 -41.45
C GLN A 159 1.75 -3.65 -42.78
N LYS A 160 0.50 -4.12 -42.75
CA LYS A 160 -0.26 -4.47 -43.96
C LYS A 160 -0.38 -3.31 -44.95
N LYS A 161 -0.62 -2.10 -44.44
CA LYS A 161 -0.77 -0.90 -45.27
C LYS A 161 0.55 -0.48 -45.91
N THR A 162 1.65 -0.60 -45.17
CA THR A 162 3.00 -0.33 -45.67
C THR A 162 3.40 -1.35 -46.73
N ASP A 163 3.11 -2.64 -46.51
CA ASP A 163 3.35 -3.70 -47.50
C ASP A 163 2.56 -3.46 -48.79
N ALA A 164 1.28 -3.08 -48.67
CA ALA A 164 0.45 -2.76 -49.82
C ALA A 164 0.95 -1.51 -50.57
N LEU A 165 1.45 -0.50 -49.85
CA LEU A 165 2.04 0.70 -50.46
C LEU A 165 3.37 0.38 -51.15
N LYS A 166 4.21 -0.45 -50.53
CA LYS A 166 5.46 -0.97 -51.10
C LYS A 166 5.18 -1.69 -52.43
N ALA A 167 4.25 -2.63 -52.43
CA ALA A 167 3.87 -3.37 -53.65
C ALA A 167 3.35 -2.44 -54.76
N LYS A 168 2.56 -1.41 -54.41
CA LYS A 168 2.10 -0.41 -55.40
C LYS A 168 3.23 0.44 -55.95
N ALA A 169 4.19 0.85 -55.11
CA ALA A 169 5.34 1.63 -55.53
C ALA A 169 6.25 0.81 -56.47
N GLU A 170 6.51 -0.45 -56.14
CA GLU A 170 7.26 -1.39 -56.98
C GLU A 170 6.61 -1.56 -58.36
N GLN A 171 5.28 -1.66 -58.42
CA GLN A 171 4.56 -1.83 -59.69
C GLN A 171 4.50 -0.55 -60.54
N ARG A 172 4.32 0.62 -59.92
CA ARG A 172 4.11 1.89 -60.64
C ARG A 172 5.41 2.59 -61.01
N TYR A 173 6.43 2.49 -60.16
CA TYR A 173 7.69 3.23 -60.29
C TYR A 173 8.89 2.32 -60.02
N PRO A 174 9.13 1.27 -60.83
CA PRO A 174 10.14 0.26 -60.53
C PRO A 174 11.58 0.82 -60.47
N VAL A 175 11.93 1.74 -61.37
CA VAL A 175 13.30 2.31 -61.44
C VAL A 175 13.59 3.21 -60.24
N GLU A 176 12.68 4.15 -59.95
CA GLU A 176 12.82 5.06 -58.80
C GLU A 176 12.79 4.31 -57.47
N TYR A 177 11.93 3.28 -57.37
CA TYR A 177 11.85 2.42 -56.20
C TYR A 177 13.16 1.69 -55.93
N ASN A 178 13.77 1.09 -56.96
CA ASN A 178 15.05 0.39 -56.82
C ASN A 178 16.19 1.36 -56.44
N MET A 179 16.26 2.53 -57.07
CA MET A 179 17.23 3.57 -56.73
C MET A 179 17.07 4.05 -55.27
N ALA A 180 15.84 4.20 -54.80
CA ALA A 180 15.55 4.57 -53.41
C ALA A 180 15.93 3.44 -52.43
N ARG A 181 15.69 2.18 -52.80
CA ARG A 181 16.02 1.01 -51.98
C ARG A 181 17.51 0.80 -51.82
N GLU A 182 18.29 1.05 -52.88
CA GLU A 182 19.76 1.04 -52.81
C GLU A 182 20.31 2.15 -51.91
N ARG A 183 19.66 3.33 -51.92
CA ARG A 183 20.06 4.47 -51.10
C ARG A 183 19.66 4.34 -49.63
N TYR A 184 18.54 3.66 -49.36
CA TYR A 184 17.99 3.42 -48.03
C TYR A 184 17.68 1.93 -47.85
N PRO A 185 18.71 1.12 -47.56
CA PRO A 185 18.53 -0.30 -47.26
C PRO A 185 17.64 -0.49 -46.02
N GLY A 186 16.84 -1.56 -46.01
CA GLY A 186 15.94 -1.85 -44.89
C GLY A 186 16.71 -2.34 -43.66
N PRO A 187 16.05 -2.36 -42.47
CA PRO A 187 16.65 -2.90 -41.25
C PRO A 187 17.22 -4.33 -41.37
N ALA A 188 16.70 -5.14 -42.30
CA ALA A 188 17.16 -6.51 -42.57
C ALA A 188 18.37 -6.58 -43.51
N ASP A 189 18.71 -5.48 -44.19
CA ASP A 189 19.81 -5.37 -45.15
C ASP A 189 21.07 -4.79 -44.48
N TYR A 190 20.99 -4.37 -43.21
CA TYR A 190 22.16 -4.11 -42.39
C TYR A 190 22.71 -5.46 -41.89
N GLU A 191 23.67 -6.02 -42.62
CA GLU A 191 24.51 -7.10 -42.09
C GLU A 191 25.27 -6.58 -40.85
N TYR A 192 25.22 -7.33 -39.75
CA TYR A 192 26.07 -7.14 -38.56
C TYR A 192 27.43 -7.81 -38.77
#